data_AF-A0A538FYE6-F1
#
_entry.id   AF-A0A538FYE6-F1
#
_cell.length_a   1.000
_cell.length_b   1.000
_cell.length_c   1.000
_cell.angle_alpha   90.00
_cell.angle_beta   90.00
_cell.angle_gamma   90.00
#
_symmetry.space_group_name_H-M   'P 1'
#
loop_
_entity.id
_entity.type
_entity.pdbx_description
1 polymer ?
#
loop_
_entity_poly.entity_id
_entity_poly.type
_entity_poly.pdbx_seq_one_letter_code
_entity_poly.pdbx_strand_id
1 'polypeptide(L)' 'MAKPDPRVDSLEREIAALVEQRQTLRASGAEAHDLERNRREIVARQHELSSTLISIYAPQPAFALA' A
#
# COMPACT_ATOMS: atom_id res chain seq x y z
N MET A 1 -8.36 -12.08 -18.14
CA MET A 1 -8.06 -11.49 -16.82
C MET A 1 -7.73 -10.03 -17.05
N ALA A 2 -8.40 -9.10 -16.35
CA ALA A 2 -8.05 -7.69 -16.44
C ALA A 2 -6.58 -7.53 -16.04
N LYS A 3 -5.78 -6.83 -16.84
CA LYS A 3 -4.40 -6.51 -16.44
C LYS A 3 -4.48 -5.70 -15.13
N PRO A 4 -3.68 -6.04 -14.10
CA PRO A 4 -3.64 -5.23 -12.89
C PRO A 4 -3.25 -3.80 -13.30
N ASP A 5 -3.92 -2.83 -12.69
CA ASP A 5 -3.57 -1.43 -12.89
C ASP A 5 -2.08 -1.25 -12.51
N PRO A 6 -1.25 -0.63 -13.35
CA PRO A 6 0.19 -0.50 -13.08
C PRO A 6 0.49 0.21 -11.75
N ARG A 7 -0.46 1.01 -11.24
CA ARG A 7 -0.38 1.64 -9.92
C ARG A 7 -0.55 0.64 -8.78
N VAL A 8 -1.41 -0.37 -8.93
CA VAL A 8 -1.56 -1.47 -7.96
C VAL A 8 -0.23 -2.23 -7.83
N ASP A 9 0.35 -2.64 -8.97
CA ASP A 9 1.64 -3.36 -8.99
C ASP A 9 2.78 -2.53 -8.38
N SER A 10 2.79 -1.20 -8.60
CA SER A 10 3.79 -0.31 -7.98
C SER A 10 3.63 -0.27 -6.45
N LEU A 11 2.41 -0.07 -5.97
CA LEU A 11 2.13 0.02 -4.54
C LEU A 11 2.45 -1.28 -3.81
N GLU A 12 2.14 -2.43 -4.40
CA GLU A 12 2.52 -3.74 -3.84
C GLU A 12 4.04 -3.90 -3.73
N ARG A 13 4.79 -3.53 -4.78
CA ARG A 13 6.27 -3.55 -4.75
C ARG A 13 6.85 -2.60 -3.71
N GLU A 14 6.29 -1.40 -3.57
CA GLU A 14 6.73 -0.43 -2.58
C GLU A 14 6.46 -0.90 -1.14
N ILE A 15 5.29 -1.50 -0.89
CA ILE A 15 4.97 -2.09 0.42
C ILE A 15 5.94 -3.24 0.73
N ALA A 16 6.22 -4.11 -0.24
CA ALA A 16 7.18 -5.20 -0.05
C ALA A 16 8.58 -4.68 0.31
N ALA A 17 9.07 -3.66 -0.40
CA ALA A 17 10.35 -3.03 -0.10
C ALA A 17 10.39 -2.39 1.30
N LEU A 18 9.31 -1.73 1.72
CA LEU A 18 9.20 -1.14 3.05
C LEU A 18 9.16 -2.22 4.16
N VAL A 19 8.53 -3.36 3.90
CA VAL A 19 8.52 -4.50 4.83
C VAL A 19 9.92 -5.12 4.92
N GLU A 20 10.63 -5.28 3.81
CA GLU A 20 12.03 -5.73 3.81
C GLU A 20 12.91 -4.77 4.63
N GLN A 21 12.82 -3.47 4.36
CA GLN A 21 13.51 -2.43 5.13
C GLN A 21 13.19 -2.55 6.63
N ARG A 22 11.93 -2.82 6.99
CA ARG A 22 11.54 -3.03 8.39
C ARG A 22 12.27 -4.21 9.02
N GLN A 23 12.42 -5.32 8.29
CA GLN A 23 13.14 -6.47 8.81
C GLN A 23 14.63 -6.15 8.99
N THR A 24 15.23 -5.41 8.06
CA THR A 24 16.61 -4.90 8.22
C THR A 24 16.76 -4.02 9.45
N LEU A 25 15.86 -3.05 9.65
CA LEU A 25 15.87 -2.17 10.83
C LEU A 25 15.76 -2.96 12.14
N ARG A 26 14.91 -3.99 12.19
CA ARG A 26 14.81 -4.87 13.36
C ARG A 26 16.07 -5.69 13.58
N ALA A 27 16.63 -6.26 12.52
CA ALA A 27 17.84 -7.07 12.58
C ALA A 27 19.06 -6.26 13.04
N SER A 28 19.13 -4.98 12.67
CA SER A 28 20.21 -4.07 13.08
C SER A 28 19.99 -3.42 14.45
N GLY A 29 18.88 -3.71 15.14
CA GLY A 29 18.54 -3.06 16.41
C GLY A 29 18.26 -1.57 16.29
N ALA A 30 17.64 -1.13 15.19
CA ALA A 30 17.32 0.28 14.97
C ALA A 30 16.42 0.87 16.07
N GLU A 31 16.53 2.18 16.24
CA GLU A 31 15.78 2.93 17.24
C GLU A 31 14.27 2.87 16.99
N ALA A 32 13.49 3.00 18.07
CA ALA A 32 12.03 2.97 18.01
C ALA A 32 11.45 4.03 17.06
N HIS A 33 12.10 5.18 16.93
CA HIS A 33 11.72 6.25 16.01
C HIS A 33 11.77 5.80 14.55
N ASP A 34 12.82 5.09 14.13
CA ASP A 34 12.98 4.64 12.75
C ASP A 34 11.99 3.53 12.40
N LEU A 35 11.73 2.64 13.36
CA LEU A 35 10.68 1.64 13.24
C LEU A 35 9.28 2.26 13.14
N GLU A 36 8.99 3.33 13.87
CA GLU A 36 7.71 4.03 13.79
C GLU A 36 7.56 4.78 12.47
N ARG A 37 8.62 5.44 11.99
CA ARG A 37 8.63 6.07 10.67
C ARG A 37 8.33 5.06 9.57
N ASN A 38 9.07 3.95 9.52
CA ASN A 38 8.85 2.89 8.54
C ASN A 38 7.42 2.32 8.65
N ARG A 39 6.88 2.16 9.86
CA ARG A 39 5.49 1.69 10.06
C ARG A 39 4.48 2.66 9.44
N ARG A 40 4.65 3.97 9.62
CA ARG A 40 3.76 4.99 9.04
C ARG A 40 3.80 4.97 7.52
N GLU A 41 4.99 4.81 6.94
CA GLU A 41 5.16 4.72 5.49
C GLU A 41 4.46 3.47 4.92
N ILE A 42 4.57 2.31 5.57
CA ILE A 42 3.84 1.09 5.19
C ILE A 42 2.33 1.32 5.19
N VAL A 43 1.79 1.87 6.29
CA VAL A 43 0.34 2.10 6.44
C VAL A 43 -0.16 3.10 5.39
N ALA A 44 0.61 4.15 5.08
CA ALA A 44 0.26 5.12 4.05
C ALA A 44 0.11 4.45 2.67
N ARG A 45 1.06 3.59 2.28
CA ARG A 45 0.99 2.87 0.98
C ARG A 45 -0.11 1.82 0.95
N GLN A 46 -0.36 1.13 2.06
CA GLN A 46 -1.49 0.21 2.18
C GLN A 46 -2.84 0.93 2.04
N HIS A 47 -2.98 2.11 2.65
CA HIS A 47 -4.19 2.94 2.51
C HIS A 47 -4.38 3.39 1.05
N GLU A 48 -3.31 3.80 0.37
CA GLU A 48 -3.35 4.18 -1.04
C GLU A 48 -3.70 3.00 -1.95
N LEU A 49 -3.15 1.81 -1.68
CA LEU A 49 -3.49 0.57 -2.39
C LEU A 49 -4.96 0.23 -2.21
N SER A 50 -5.45 0.26 -0.97
CA SER A 50 -6.86 0.01 -0.67
C SER A 50 -7.77 0.99 -1.41
N SER A 51 -7.46 2.28 -1.38
CA SER A 51 -8.23 3.32 -2.08
C SER A 51 -8.22 3.11 -3.60
N THR A 52 -7.07 2.72 -4.16
CA THR A 52 -6.92 2.43 -5.59
C THR A 52 -7.77 1.23 -6.00
N LEU A 53 -7.73 0.14 -5.22
CA LEU A 53 -8.54 -1.05 -5.48
C LEU A 53 -10.04 -0.74 -5.37
N ILE A 54 -10.46 0.04 -4.36
CA ILE A 54 -11.84 0.49 -4.25
C ILE A 54 -12.23 1.30 -5.49
N SER A 55 -11.41 2.23 -5.94
CA SER A 55 -11.70 3.03 -7.13
C SER A 55 -11.85 2.20 -8.41
N ILE A 56 -11.09 1.09 -8.54
CA ILE A 56 -11.13 0.23 -9.73
C ILE A 56 -12.34 -0.71 -9.71
N TYR A 57 -12.67 -1.25 -8.53
CA TYR A 57 -13.63 -2.35 -8.41
C TYR A 57 -14.95 -1.97 -7.75
N ALA A 58 -15.10 -0.75 -7.22
CA ALA A 58 -16.36 -0.31 -6.66
C ALA A 58 -17.46 -0.36 -7.74
N PRO A 59 -18.59 -1.03 -7.47
CA PRO A 59 -19.72 -1.00 -8.39
C PRO A 59 -20.18 0.45 -8.56
N GLN A 60 -20.34 0.90 -9.80
CA GLN A 60 -20.93 2.21 -10.04
C GLN A 60 -22.36 2.22 -9.49
N PRO A 61 -22.75 3.24 -8.70
CA PRO A 61 -24.09 3.30 -8.15
C PRO A 61 -25.10 3.36 -9.30
N ALA A 62 -26.03 2.40 -9.32
CA ALA A 62 -27.05 2.25 -10.37
C ALA A 62 -27.96 3.49 -10.54
N PHE A 63 -27.96 4.41 -9.58
CA PHE A 63 -28.70 5.67 -9.62
C PHE A 63 -27.99 6.81 -10.36
N ALA A 64 -26.75 6.63 -10.84
CA ALA A 64 -26.03 7.64 -11.62
C ALA A 64 -26.45 7.71 -13.11
N LEU A 65 -27.48 6.94 -13.52
CA LEU A 65 -27.98 6.86 -14.90
C LEU A 65 -29.44 7.34 -15.05
N ALA A 66 -29.91 8.24 -14.18
CA ALA A 66 -31.23 8.88 -14.31
C ALA A 66 -31.11 10.31 -14.85
#